data_AF-A0A3B8J1A7-F1
#
_entry.id   AF-A0A3B8J1A7-F1
#
_cell.length_a   1.000
_cell.length_b   1.000
_cell.length_c   1.000
_cell.angle_alpha   90.00
_cell.angle_beta   90.00
_cell.angle_gamma   90.00
#
_symmetry.space_group_name_H-M   'P 1'
#
loop_
_entity.id
_entity.type
_entity.pdbx_description
1 polymer ?
#
loop_
_entity_poly.entity_id
_entity_poly.type
_entity_poly.pdbx_seq_one_letter_code
_entity_poly.pdbx_strand_id
1 'polypeptide(L)'
;MKFVITADDFGVNPIIDQAIQQAVLKGFVTNVAGLANGTDSAGKFSVQGLKNLKAQFPHISVGCHFTLTSGRAVSGTPTSLVSDSSGQFKGMLGQARIDISTEQKRNQLRSDLEAELRAQIAVFDDAGLAIEHFSDHVG
;
A
#
# COMPACT_ATOMS: atom_id res chain seq x y z
N MET A 1 19.06 23.19 6.07
CA MET A 1 18.65 21.78 6.21
C MET A 1 17.19 21.67 5.82
N LYS A 2 16.80 20.67 5.01
CA LYS A 2 15.40 20.41 4.63
C LYS A 2 15.02 19.02 5.15
N PHE A 3 13.85 18.89 5.76
CA PHE A 3 13.32 17.62 6.25
C PHE A 3 12.02 17.29 5.52
N VAL A 4 11.84 16.00 5.24
CA VAL A 4 10.57 15.43 4.79
C VAL A 4 10.10 14.53 5.93
N ILE A 5 8.90 14.80 6.44
CA ILE A 5 8.28 14.01 7.50
C ILE A 5 7.06 13.34 6.88
N THR A 6 7.13 12.01 6.76
CA THR A 6 6.08 11.17 6.18
C THR A 6 5.36 10.41 7.27
N ALA A 7 4.04 10.34 7.17
CA ALA A 7 3.22 9.41 7.92
C ALA A 7 2.84 8.24 7.01
N ASP A 8 3.26 7.03 7.36
CA ASP A 8 2.96 5.80 6.63
C ASP A 8 1.64 5.16 7.09
N ASP A 9 1.24 4.08 6.42
CA ASP A 9 0.12 3.20 6.81
C ASP A 9 -1.29 3.84 6.76
N PHE A 10 -1.47 4.94 6.02
CA PHE A 10 -2.82 5.45 5.77
C PHE A 10 -3.67 4.39 5.03
N GLY A 11 -4.86 4.10 5.52
CA GLY A 11 -5.77 3.09 4.99
C GLY A 11 -5.68 1.72 5.68
N VAL A 12 -4.77 1.52 6.66
CA VAL A 12 -4.74 0.27 7.46
C VAL A 12 -6.01 0.12 8.29
N ASN A 13 -6.34 1.15 9.07
CA ASN A 13 -7.50 1.14 9.96
C ASN A 13 -7.88 2.56 10.40
N PRO A 14 -9.12 2.77 10.88
CA PRO A 14 -9.61 4.10 11.23
C PRO A 14 -8.84 4.82 12.33
N ILE A 15 -8.21 4.10 13.28
CA ILE A 15 -7.48 4.72 14.39
C ILE A 15 -6.17 5.33 13.87
N ILE A 16 -5.45 4.61 13.00
CA ILE A 16 -4.23 5.12 12.35
C ILE A 16 -4.58 6.31 11.46
N ASP A 17 -5.62 6.19 10.62
CA ASP A 17 -6.05 7.27 9.72
C ASP A 17 -6.40 8.55 10.50
N GLN A 18 -7.10 8.42 11.63
CA GLN A 18 -7.44 9.56 12.50
C GLN A 18 -6.18 10.20 13.09
N ALA A 19 -5.20 9.42 13.53
CA ALA A 19 -3.95 9.96 14.06
C ALA A 19 -3.17 10.73 12.99
N ILE A 20 -3.09 10.20 11.76
CA ILE A 20 -2.44 10.86 10.62
C ILE A 20 -3.18 12.15 10.25
N GLN A 21 -4.51 12.11 10.19
CA GLN A 21 -5.34 13.30 9.94
C GLN A 21 -5.09 14.41 10.97
N GLN A 22 -4.99 14.05 12.26
CA GLN A 22 -4.66 15.02 13.30
C GLN A 22 -3.24 15.57 13.17
N ALA A 23 -2.27 14.75 12.76
CA ALA A 23 -0.91 15.19 12.52
C ALA A 23 -0.81 16.16 11.33
N VAL A 24 -1.54 15.90 10.24
CA VAL A 24 -1.68 16.80 9.09
C VAL A 24 -2.34 18.11 9.52
N LEU A 25 -3.47 18.04 10.23
CA LEU A 25 -4.22 19.22 10.71
C LEU A 25 -3.34 20.12 11.59
N LYS A 26 -2.47 19.54 12.41
CA LYS A 26 -1.53 20.27 13.28
C LYS A 26 -0.25 20.72 12.56
N GLY A 27 -0.08 20.37 11.28
CA GLY A 27 1.09 20.73 10.48
C GLY A 27 2.37 19.97 10.83
N PHE A 28 2.27 18.85 11.55
CA PHE A 28 3.44 18.03 11.93
C PHE A 28 3.95 17.17 10.76
N VAL A 29 3.05 16.76 9.87
CA VAL A 29 3.39 15.98 8.68
C VAL A 29 2.77 16.62 7.45
N THR A 30 3.52 16.63 6.37
CA THR A 30 3.08 17.14 5.07
C THR A 30 3.19 16.08 3.97
N ASN A 31 3.67 14.88 4.30
CA ASN A 31 3.75 13.75 3.39
C ASN A 31 2.97 12.60 4.03
N VAL A 32 2.09 11.95 3.27
CA VAL A 32 1.28 10.83 3.75
C VAL A 32 1.34 9.72 2.70
N ALA A 33 1.79 8.55 3.11
CA ALA A 33 1.84 7.37 2.27
C ALA A 33 0.71 6.41 2.68
N GLY A 34 -0.09 5.98 1.71
CA GLY A 34 -1.22 5.07 1.95
C GLY A 34 -1.09 3.76 1.23
N LEU A 35 -1.73 2.74 1.79
CA LEU A 35 -1.76 1.38 1.25
C LEU A 35 -2.86 1.24 0.20
N ALA A 36 -2.50 0.74 -0.97
CA ALA A 36 -3.47 0.44 -2.04
C ALA A 36 -4.45 -0.69 -1.68
N ASN A 37 -4.05 -1.59 -0.75
CA ASN A 37 -4.85 -2.74 -0.37
C ASN A 37 -5.75 -2.50 0.88
N GLY A 38 -5.85 -1.24 1.35
CA GLY A 38 -6.91 -0.83 2.28
C GLY A 38 -8.29 -0.98 1.62
N THR A 39 -9.32 -1.31 2.40
CA THR A 39 -10.66 -1.59 1.87
C THR A 39 -11.70 -0.58 2.32
N ASP A 40 -12.65 -0.26 1.43
CA ASP A 40 -13.86 0.48 1.79
C ASP A 40 -14.88 -0.38 2.57
N SER A 41 -16.03 0.21 2.90
CA SER A 41 -17.12 -0.47 3.62
C SER A 41 -17.75 -1.63 2.85
N ALA A 42 -17.53 -1.72 1.53
CA ALA A 42 -17.96 -2.84 0.69
C ALA A 42 -16.86 -3.91 0.53
N GLY A 43 -15.70 -3.73 1.17
CA GLY A 43 -14.56 -4.65 1.09
C GLY A 43 -13.74 -4.54 -0.19
N LYS A 44 -13.97 -3.49 -1.00
CA LYS A 44 -13.20 -3.22 -2.24
C LYS A 44 -11.95 -2.41 -1.90
N PHE A 45 -10.84 -2.72 -2.56
CA PHE A 45 -9.61 -1.92 -2.44
C PHE A 45 -9.86 -0.47 -2.84
N SER A 46 -9.43 0.46 -1.97
CA SER A 46 -9.77 1.86 -2.11
C SER A 46 -8.80 2.75 -1.37
N VAL A 47 -8.38 3.83 -2.03
CA VAL A 47 -7.62 4.94 -1.44
C VAL A 47 -8.49 6.19 -1.22
N GLN A 48 -9.83 6.01 -1.18
CA GLN A 48 -10.77 7.13 -1.09
C GLN A 48 -10.56 8.00 0.17
N GLY A 49 -10.18 7.40 1.31
CA GLY A 49 -9.84 8.14 2.51
C GLY A 49 -8.67 9.10 2.30
N LEU A 50 -7.62 8.64 1.61
CA LEU A 50 -6.44 9.45 1.30
C LEU A 50 -6.75 10.54 0.28
N LYS A 51 -7.60 10.22 -0.71
CA LYS A 51 -8.12 11.21 -1.67
C LYS A 51 -8.89 12.32 -0.96
N ASN A 52 -9.76 11.97 -0.01
CA ASN A 52 -10.50 12.95 0.79
C ASN A 52 -9.55 13.82 1.62
N LEU A 53 -8.50 13.23 2.20
CA LEU A 53 -7.48 13.95 2.95
C LEU A 53 -6.75 14.98 2.07
N LYS A 54 -6.27 14.58 0.88
CA LYS A 54 -5.61 15.48 -0.08
C LYS A 54 -6.54 16.61 -0.53
N ALA A 55 -7.83 16.32 -0.74
CA ALA A 55 -8.81 17.35 -1.10
C ALA A 55 -9.01 18.38 0.02
N GLN A 56 -9.01 17.94 1.28
CA GLN A 56 -9.12 18.83 2.44
C GLN A 56 -7.83 19.62 2.70
N PHE A 57 -6.67 19.02 2.45
CA PHE A 57 -5.35 19.63 2.65
C PHE A 57 -4.51 19.55 1.37
N PRO A 58 -4.74 20.43 0.37
CA PRO A 58 -4.09 20.34 -0.93
C PRO A 58 -2.55 20.40 -0.92
N HIS A 59 -1.98 20.89 0.18
CA HIS A 59 -0.54 21.03 0.37
C HIS A 59 0.18 19.74 0.78
N ILE A 60 -0.54 18.68 1.20
CA ILE A 60 0.12 17.42 1.55
C ILE A 60 0.58 16.70 0.28
N SER A 61 1.72 16.01 0.35
CA SER A 61 2.17 15.08 -0.67
C SER A 61 1.59 13.70 -0.43
N VAL A 62 1.07 13.05 -1.48
CA VAL A 62 0.48 11.70 -1.40
C VAL A 62 1.46 10.66 -1.92
N GLY A 63 1.67 9.61 -1.15
CA GLY A 63 2.52 8.48 -1.51
C GLY A 63 1.76 7.17 -1.67
N CYS A 64 2.26 6.32 -2.56
CA CYS A 64 1.88 4.91 -2.61
C CYS A 64 2.84 4.13 -1.69
N HIS A 65 2.30 3.64 -0.58
CA HIS A 65 3.01 2.76 0.35
C HIS A 65 2.80 1.32 -0.11
N PHE A 66 3.77 0.74 -0.80
CA PHE A 66 3.65 -0.63 -1.29
C PHE A 66 3.58 -1.62 -0.13
N THR A 67 2.82 -2.70 -0.28
CA THR A 67 2.85 -3.80 0.68
C THR A 67 2.88 -5.15 -0.01
N LEU A 68 3.71 -6.05 0.51
CA LEU A 68 3.84 -7.44 0.05
C LEU A 68 3.73 -8.43 1.21
N THR A 69 3.42 -7.92 2.41
CA THR A 69 3.55 -8.63 3.68
C THR A 69 2.29 -8.57 4.52
N SER A 70 1.41 -7.59 4.31
CA SER A 70 0.22 -7.36 5.14
C SER A 70 -1.03 -7.22 4.27
N GLY A 71 -2.10 -7.92 4.64
CA GLY A 71 -3.38 -7.89 3.93
C GLY A 71 -3.43 -8.79 2.69
N ARG A 72 -4.29 -8.42 1.73
CA ARG A 72 -4.50 -9.16 0.48
C ARG A 72 -3.71 -8.55 -0.68
N ALA A 73 -3.28 -9.39 -1.61
CA ALA A 73 -2.74 -8.97 -2.90
C ALA A 73 -3.83 -8.28 -3.74
N VAL A 74 -3.48 -7.15 -4.35
CA VAL A 74 -4.38 -6.36 -5.22
C VAL A 74 -4.47 -6.99 -6.61
N SER A 75 -3.39 -7.63 -7.07
CA SER A 75 -3.33 -8.35 -8.35
C SER A 75 -4.21 -9.62 -8.41
N GLY A 76 -4.74 -10.06 -7.27
CA GLY A 76 -5.58 -11.24 -7.17
C GLY A 76 -4.80 -12.56 -7.05
N THR A 77 -5.47 -13.68 -7.36
CA THR A 77 -4.90 -15.03 -7.26
C THR A 77 -5.13 -15.81 -8.56
N PRO A 78 -4.25 -16.79 -8.90
CA PRO A 78 -3.09 -17.26 -8.14
C PRO A 78 -1.83 -16.38 -8.32
N THR A 79 -0.99 -16.32 -7.28
CA THR A 79 0.33 -15.66 -7.28
C THR A 79 1.27 -16.32 -6.28
N SER A 80 2.59 -16.27 -6.50
CA SER A 80 3.60 -16.79 -5.56
C SER A 80 3.73 -15.97 -4.27
N LEU A 81 3.10 -14.79 -4.20
CA LEU A 81 3.14 -13.86 -3.07
C LEU A 81 2.18 -14.22 -1.92
N VAL A 82 1.16 -15.03 -2.18
CA VAL A 82 0.05 -15.30 -1.24
C VAL A 82 0.09 -16.73 -0.69
N SER A 83 -0.48 -16.93 0.50
CA SER A 83 -0.51 -18.24 1.18
C SER A 83 -1.53 -19.20 0.61
N ASP A 84 -2.63 -18.69 0.06
CA ASP A 84 -3.81 -19.47 -0.31
C ASP A 84 -4.75 -18.70 -1.27
N SER A 85 -5.90 -19.30 -1.59
CA SER A 85 -6.89 -18.74 -2.51
C SER A 85 -7.62 -17.49 -1.99
N SER A 86 -7.53 -17.16 -0.70
CA SER A 86 -8.06 -15.90 -0.15
C SER A 86 -7.23 -14.68 -0.56
N GLY A 87 -6.03 -14.91 -1.11
CA GLY A 87 -5.13 -13.84 -1.58
C GLY A 87 -4.37 -13.13 -0.47
N GLN A 88 -4.36 -13.66 0.76
CA GLN A 88 -3.57 -13.14 1.87
C GLN A 88 -2.07 -13.29 1.58
N PHE A 89 -1.29 -12.22 1.79
CA PHE A 89 0.16 -12.30 1.68
C PHE A 89 0.76 -13.30 2.68
N LYS A 90 1.89 -13.91 2.31
CA LYS A 90 2.60 -14.91 3.15
C LYS A 90 3.17 -14.34 4.48
N GLY A 91 3.09 -13.04 4.68
CA GLY A 91 3.57 -12.38 5.90
C GLY A 91 5.09 -12.25 5.97
N MET A 92 5.54 -11.42 6.91
CA MET A 92 6.96 -11.15 7.16
C MET A 92 7.65 -12.20 8.07
N LEU A 93 6.89 -12.90 8.93
CA LEU A 93 7.44 -13.61 10.08
C LEU A 93 7.14 -15.12 10.20
N GLY A 94 6.53 -15.81 9.22
CA GLY A 94 6.55 -17.29 9.36
C GLY A 94 5.61 -18.22 8.60
N GLN A 95 4.82 -17.82 7.60
CA GLN A 95 3.91 -18.81 6.99
C GLN A 95 4.45 -19.50 5.73
N ALA A 96 5.30 -18.85 4.93
CA ALA A 96 6.16 -19.54 3.95
C ALA A 96 7.21 -18.56 3.39
N ARG A 97 8.50 -18.91 3.47
CA ARG A 97 9.51 -18.22 2.65
C ARG A 97 9.16 -18.45 1.18
N ILE A 98 9.25 -17.41 0.37
CA ILE A 98 9.09 -17.57 -1.08
C ILE A 98 10.25 -18.42 -1.57
N ASP A 99 9.92 -19.56 -2.19
CA ASP A 99 10.91 -20.47 -2.72
C ASP A 99 11.54 -19.88 -4.00
N ILE A 100 12.82 -19.53 -3.90
CA ILE A 100 13.61 -18.95 -4.99
C ILE A 100 14.72 -19.90 -5.50
N SER A 101 14.60 -21.19 -5.16
CA SER A 101 15.64 -22.20 -5.44
C SER A 101 15.95 -22.39 -6.93
N THR A 102 14.96 -22.18 -7.81
CA THR A 102 15.12 -22.35 -9.26
C THR A 102 14.95 -21.05 -10.02
N GLU A 103 15.54 -20.98 -11.21
CA GLU A 103 15.37 -19.82 -12.09
C GLU A 103 13.91 -19.59 -12.49
N GLN A 104 13.18 -20.66 -12.79
CA GLN A 104 11.75 -20.60 -13.06
C GLN A 104 10.98 -19.94 -11.93
N LYS A 105 11.24 -20.33 -10.66
CA LYS A 105 10.57 -19.74 -9.50
C LYS A 105 10.94 -18.26 -9.31
N ARG A 106 12.21 -17.89 -9.54
CA ARG A 106 12.64 -16.48 -9.50
C ARG A 106 11.97 -15.64 -10.58
N ASN A 107 11.81 -16.18 -11.78
CA ASN A 107 11.14 -15.48 -12.89
C ASN A 107 9.65 -15.33 -12.62
N GLN A 108 8.98 -16.37 -12.08
CA GLN A 108 7.59 -16.26 -11.64
C GLN A 108 7.44 -15.20 -10.56
N LEU A 109 8.29 -15.22 -9.53
CA LEU A 109 8.26 -14.22 -8.46
C LEU A 109 8.41 -12.79 -9.00
N ARG A 110 9.34 -12.56 -9.94
CA ARG A 110 9.50 -11.24 -10.57
C ARG A 110 8.24 -10.80 -11.31
N SER A 111 7.64 -11.69 -12.09
CA SER A 111 6.39 -11.41 -12.80
C SER A 111 5.25 -11.08 -11.84
N ASP A 112 5.14 -11.84 -10.75
CA ASP A 112 4.09 -11.65 -9.73
C ASP A 112 4.30 -10.34 -8.96
N LEU A 113 5.54 -10.00 -8.60
CA LEU A 113 5.89 -8.73 -7.98
C LEU A 113 5.55 -7.56 -8.89
N GLU A 114 5.92 -7.62 -10.17
CA GLU A 114 5.59 -6.56 -11.12
C GLU A 114 4.07 -6.40 -11.27
N ALA A 115 3.33 -7.50 -11.40
CA ALA A 115 1.88 -7.47 -11.47
C ALA A 115 1.24 -6.84 -10.22
N GLU A 116 1.73 -7.19 -9.03
CA GLU A 116 1.24 -6.65 -7.77
C GLU A 116 1.54 -5.16 -7.61
N LEU A 117 2.77 -4.72 -7.87
CA LEU A 117 3.14 -3.30 -7.79
C LEU A 117 2.33 -2.46 -8.79
N ARG A 118 2.13 -2.96 -10.01
CA ARG A 118 1.26 -2.30 -11.00
C ARG A 118 -0.19 -2.24 -10.54
N ALA A 119 -0.71 -3.32 -9.95
CA ALA A 119 -2.08 -3.35 -9.42
C ALA A 119 -2.26 -2.35 -8.27
N GLN A 120 -1.28 -2.22 -7.38
CA GLN A 120 -1.31 -1.23 -6.30
C GLN A 120 -1.30 0.21 -6.83
N ILE A 121 -0.46 0.51 -7.83
CA ILE A 121 -0.47 1.81 -8.52
C ILE A 121 -1.84 2.08 -9.16
N ALA A 122 -2.42 1.07 -9.83
CA ALA A 122 -3.69 1.21 -10.53
C ALA A 122 -4.84 1.62 -9.60
N VAL A 123 -4.82 1.23 -8.30
CA VAL A 123 -5.83 1.69 -7.33
C VAL A 123 -5.81 3.21 -7.15
N PHE A 124 -4.63 3.84 -7.21
CA PHE A 124 -4.49 5.30 -7.15
C PHE A 124 -4.93 5.95 -8.47
N ASP A 125 -4.52 5.38 -9.61
CA ASP A 125 -4.89 5.86 -10.95
C ASP A 125 -6.42 5.83 -11.15
N ASP A 126 -7.06 4.72 -10.81
CA ASP A 126 -8.52 4.54 -10.86
C ASP A 126 -9.26 5.52 -9.95
N ALA A 127 -8.65 5.89 -8.83
CA ALA A 127 -9.18 6.92 -7.94
C ALA A 127 -8.90 8.35 -8.45
N GLY A 128 -8.11 8.52 -9.51
CA GLY A 128 -7.65 9.84 -9.98
C GLY A 128 -6.82 10.59 -8.94
N LEU A 129 -6.05 9.86 -8.13
CA LEU A 129 -5.21 10.40 -7.06
C LEU A 129 -3.74 10.30 -7.48
N ALA A 130 -3.11 11.43 -7.79
CA ALA A 130 -1.72 11.45 -8.22
C ALA A 130 -0.77 10.98 -7.10
N ILE A 131 0.14 10.07 -7.45
CA ILE A 131 1.23 9.62 -6.58
C ILE A 131 2.42 10.56 -6.75
N GLU A 132 2.92 11.11 -5.65
CA GLU A 132 4.06 12.03 -5.61
C GLU A 132 5.35 11.35 -5.10
N HIS A 133 5.22 10.25 -4.36
CA HIS A 133 6.35 9.46 -3.86
C HIS A 133 5.97 7.99 -3.64
N PHE A 134 6.98 7.13 -3.52
CA PHE A 134 6.82 5.72 -3.19
C PHE A 134 7.56 5.41 -1.88
N SER A 135 6.96 4.55 -1.08
CA SER A 135 7.58 3.89 0.08
C SER A 135 7.06 2.46 0.15
N ASP A 136 7.54 1.67 1.09
CA ASP A 136 7.12 0.27 1.25
C ASP A 136 6.95 -0.11 2.72
N HIS A 137 6.02 -1.03 2.96
CA HIS A 137 5.68 -1.53 4.27
C HIS A 137 6.75 -2.54 4.72
N VAL A 138 7.60 -2.07 5.64
CA VAL A 138 8.58 -2.84 6.42
C VAL A 138 9.96 -3.09 5.76
N GLY A 139 10.32 -2.32 4.73
CA GLY A 139 11.72 -2.06 4.33
C GLY A 139 12.36 -3.10 3.41
#